data_AF-A0A137NZR2-F1
#
_entry.id   AF-A0A137NZR2-F1
#
_cell.length_a   1.000
_cell.length_b   1.000
_cell.length_c   1.000
_cell.angle_alpha   90.00
_cell.angle_beta   90.00
_cell.angle_gamma   90.00
#
_symmetry.space_group_name_H-M   'P 1'
#
loop_
_entity.id
_entity.type
_entity.pdbx_description
1 polymer ?
#
loop_
_entity_poly.entity_id
_entity_poly.type
_entity_poly.pdbx_seq_one_letter_code
_entity_poly.pdbx_strand_id
1 'polypeptide(L)'
;MVESSTKKELRKDLSDDELNSSDSEAPPTKKLNTNNSSANAHSTLYLDTIDRKRLDFDFEKLCSITLSQLNVYACLVCGKYFQGRGTNSKAYFHSLFEDHHVFINLEDTKIYVLPEGYEVKDPSLRDIQHYLKPNYTIEIIKKLDNNTQLSYDLNNEKYYPGFIGLNNIKANDYINVIIQALSHIKPIRDYFLSSEFRENTQLSNNINIYIYIYIYYNQY
;
A
#
# COMPACT_ATOMS: atom_id res chain seq x y z
N MET A 1 -15.01 -53.82 29.41
CA MET A 1 -15.99 -53.81 30.53
C MET A 1 -15.42 -52.86 31.58
N VAL A 2 -15.89 -51.60 31.64
CA VAL A 2 -16.95 -51.13 32.57
C VAL A 2 -16.33 -51.03 33.98
N GLU A 3 -16.20 -49.91 34.71
CA GLU A 3 -17.04 -48.72 34.93
C GLU A 3 -16.22 -47.71 35.80
N SER A 4 -16.33 -46.38 35.58
CA SER A 4 -17.04 -45.37 36.41
C SER A 4 -16.46 -45.14 37.83
N SER A 5 -15.95 -43.96 38.21
CA SER A 5 -16.57 -42.64 38.44
C SER A 5 -16.71 -42.30 39.94
N THR A 6 -16.30 -41.06 40.27
CA THR A 6 -16.85 -40.09 41.26
C THR A 6 -16.32 -39.95 42.70
N LYS A 7 -15.73 -38.74 42.92
CA LYS A 7 -15.94 -37.71 43.98
C LYS A 7 -15.90 -38.08 45.47
N LYS A 8 -15.08 -37.33 46.24
CA LYS A 8 -15.57 -36.39 47.27
C LYS A 8 -14.49 -35.42 47.79
N GLU A 9 -14.85 -34.14 47.80
CA GLU A 9 -14.19 -33.00 48.46
C GLU A 9 -14.36 -33.05 50.01
N LEU A 10 -13.53 -32.32 50.77
CA LEU A 10 -13.93 -31.15 51.60
C LEU A 10 -12.96 -30.83 52.78
N ARG A 11 -12.54 -29.56 52.79
CA ARG A 11 -12.43 -28.57 53.91
C ARG A 11 -11.40 -28.73 55.03
N LYS A 12 -10.73 -27.59 55.29
CA LYS A 12 -10.53 -27.05 56.65
C LYS A 12 -10.61 -25.52 56.63
N ASP A 13 -11.50 -25.00 57.47
CA ASP A 13 -11.82 -23.59 57.73
C ASP A 13 -10.95 -23.00 58.86
N LEU A 14 -11.15 -21.68 59.11
CA LEU A 14 -10.95 -20.86 60.34
C LEU A 14 -9.71 -19.93 60.34
N SER A 15 -9.80 -18.58 60.23
CA SER A 15 -10.52 -17.49 60.99
C SER A 15 -9.49 -16.71 61.84
N ASP A 16 -9.50 -15.43 62.16
CA ASP A 16 -10.26 -14.19 61.90
C ASP A 16 -9.34 -13.03 62.39
N ASP A 17 -9.61 -11.76 62.02
CA ASP A 17 -9.73 -10.62 62.96
C ASP A 17 -9.65 -9.24 62.26
N GLU A 18 -10.31 -8.29 62.92
CA GLU A 18 -11.07 -7.15 62.38
C GLU A 18 -10.36 -5.78 62.23
N LEU A 19 -10.91 -4.96 61.32
CA LEU A 19 -11.18 -3.51 61.34
C LEU A 19 -10.27 -2.51 62.08
N ASN A 20 -9.76 -1.48 61.37
CA ASN A 20 -10.14 -0.07 61.63
C ASN A 20 -9.63 0.96 60.59
N SER A 21 -10.37 2.06 60.50
CA SER A 21 -10.25 3.21 59.58
C SER A 21 -9.25 4.29 60.02
N SER A 22 -8.71 5.06 59.06
CA SER A 22 -8.49 6.52 59.18
C SER A 22 -7.95 7.14 57.87
N ASP A 23 -8.48 8.33 57.57
CA ASP A 23 -8.12 9.24 56.46
C ASP A 23 -6.63 9.56 56.37
N SER A 24 -6.10 9.71 55.14
CA SER A 24 -5.00 10.63 54.77
C SER A 24 -4.80 10.66 53.25
N GLU A 25 -4.85 11.86 52.67
CA GLU A 25 -4.62 12.18 51.25
C GLU A 25 -3.26 11.66 50.72
N ALA A 26 -3.24 11.15 49.48
CA ALA A 26 -2.02 10.73 48.77
C ALA A 26 -2.09 11.01 47.23
N PRO A 27 -0.96 11.23 46.55
CA PRO A 27 -0.81 12.00 45.29
C PRO A 27 -1.10 11.18 44.00
N PRO A 28 -1.18 11.81 42.81
CA PRO A 28 -1.78 11.18 41.63
C PRO A 28 -0.90 10.08 41.06
N THR A 29 -1.52 8.91 40.84
CA THR A 29 -0.92 7.75 40.22
C THR A 29 -0.62 8.02 38.75
N LYS A 30 0.66 8.06 38.38
CA LYS A 30 1.08 7.85 36.98
C LYS A 30 0.74 6.41 36.60
N LYS A 31 -0.44 6.21 36.01
CA LYS A 31 -0.77 4.99 35.27
C LYS A 31 0.17 4.90 34.06
N LEU A 32 1.15 4.02 34.15
CA LEU A 32 1.95 3.60 33.01
C LEU A 32 0.99 2.88 32.05
N ASN A 33 0.57 3.58 31.00
CA ASN A 33 -0.18 3.00 29.89
C ASN A 33 0.76 2.06 29.11
N THR A 34 0.86 0.81 29.56
CA THR A 34 1.42 -0.28 28.77
C THR A 34 0.38 -0.76 27.77
N ASN A 35 0.14 0.02 26.72
CA ASN A 35 -0.74 -0.38 25.61
C ASN A 35 -0.01 -0.18 24.26
N ASN A 36 0.23 -1.28 23.55
CA ASN A 36 0.44 -1.40 22.10
C ASN A 36 1.74 -0.85 21.44
N SER A 37 2.89 -0.85 22.11
CA SER A 37 4.16 -0.42 21.48
C SER A 37 4.85 -1.51 20.64
N SER A 38 4.58 -2.79 20.89
CA SER A 38 5.34 -3.90 20.27
C SER A 38 4.85 -4.34 18.89
N ALA A 39 3.55 -4.27 18.61
CA ALA A 39 3.00 -4.62 17.30
C ALA A 39 3.33 -3.58 16.21
N ASN A 40 3.43 -2.30 16.61
CA ASN A 40 3.82 -1.21 15.71
C ASN A 40 5.34 -1.12 15.50
N ALA A 41 6.15 -1.63 16.44
CA ALA A 41 7.60 -1.68 16.26
C ALA A 41 8.03 -2.75 15.25
N HIS A 42 7.27 -3.84 15.13
CA HIS A 42 7.56 -4.92 14.17
C HIS A 42 7.14 -4.56 12.74
N SER A 43 6.09 -3.77 12.56
CA SER A 43 5.63 -3.34 11.23
C SER A 43 6.57 -2.35 10.56
N THR A 44 7.29 -1.53 11.33
CA THR A 44 8.25 -0.55 10.81
C THR A 44 9.58 -1.17 10.38
N LEU A 45 9.91 -2.38 10.86
CA LEU A 45 11.25 -2.95 10.71
C LEU A 45 11.66 -3.18 9.23
N TYR A 46 10.68 -3.47 8.37
CA TYR A 46 10.94 -3.75 6.95
C TYR A 46 10.68 -2.55 6.04
N LEU A 47 10.04 -1.48 6.51
CA LEU A 47 9.64 -0.36 5.64
C LEU A 47 10.83 0.44 5.11
N ASP A 48 11.93 0.45 5.85
CA ASP A 48 13.18 1.11 5.44
C ASP A 48 13.87 0.39 4.26
N THR A 49 13.49 -0.85 3.96
CA THR A 49 14.06 -1.64 2.84
C THR A 49 13.46 -1.29 1.47
N ILE A 50 12.41 -0.47 1.45
CA ILE A 50 11.67 -0.13 0.23
C ILE A 50 12.49 0.78 -0.68
N ASP A 51 12.68 0.36 -1.94
CA ASP A 51 13.38 1.15 -2.95
C ASP A 51 12.40 1.66 -4.01
N ARG A 52 11.97 2.91 -3.81
CA ARG A 52 11.03 3.61 -4.71
C ARG A 52 11.55 3.77 -6.14
N LYS A 53 12.87 3.82 -6.34
CA LYS A 53 13.47 4.02 -7.67
C LYS A 53 13.41 2.78 -8.55
N ARG A 54 13.20 1.61 -7.95
CA ARG A 54 13.04 0.34 -8.67
C ARG A 54 11.59 0.00 -9.02
N LEU A 55 10.64 0.80 -8.53
CA LEU A 55 9.23 0.56 -8.78
C LEU A 55 8.85 1.14 -10.13
N ASP A 56 8.33 0.29 -11.01
CA ASP A 56 7.80 0.67 -12.31
C ASP A 56 6.48 -0.07 -12.51
N PHE A 57 5.36 0.66 -12.35
CA PHE A 57 4.02 0.11 -12.44
C PHE A 57 3.40 0.20 -13.85
N ASP A 58 4.18 0.61 -14.85
CA ASP A 58 3.69 0.83 -16.22
C ASP A 58 3.60 -0.49 -17.02
N PHE A 59 4.21 -1.56 -16.52
CA PHE A 59 4.20 -2.88 -17.15
C PHE A 59 2.93 -3.70 -16.87
N GLU A 60 2.69 -4.70 -17.71
CA GLU A 60 1.58 -5.64 -17.54
C GLU A 60 1.68 -6.37 -16.19
N LYS A 61 0.54 -6.52 -15.51
CA LYS A 61 0.41 -7.12 -14.18
C LYS A 61 0.49 -8.65 -14.26
N LEU A 62 1.66 -9.15 -14.63
CA LEU A 62 1.97 -10.57 -14.77
C LEU A 62 3.04 -11.00 -13.77
N CYS A 63 2.87 -12.19 -13.19
CA CYS A 63 3.93 -12.81 -12.41
C CYS A 63 5.17 -13.08 -13.29
N SER A 64 6.34 -12.61 -12.89
CA SER A 64 7.60 -12.77 -13.63
C SER A 64 8.08 -14.22 -13.74
N ILE A 65 7.48 -15.15 -12.97
CA ILE A 65 7.83 -16.59 -12.98
C ILE A 65 6.76 -17.41 -13.70
N THR A 66 5.50 -17.24 -13.34
CA THR A 66 4.39 -18.08 -13.83
C THR A 66 3.65 -17.47 -15.01
N LEU A 67 3.89 -16.20 -15.33
CA LEU A 67 3.15 -15.41 -16.33
C LEU A 67 1.63 -15.38 -16.05
N SER A 68 1.22 -15.61 -14.80
CA SER A 68 -0.17 -15.54 -14.37
C SER A 68 -0.55 -14.09 -14.04
N GLN A 69 -1.77 -13.70 -14.42
CA GLN A 69 -2.39 -12.41 -14.05
C GLN A 69 -3.17 -12.48 -12.73
N LEU A 70 -3.31 -13.67 -12.12
CA LEU A 70 -4.17 -13.86 -10.95
C LEU A 70 -3.43 -13.53 -9.65
N ASN A 71 -3.99 -12.61 -8.84
CA ASN A 71 -3.47 -12.25 -7.51
C ASN A 71 -1.97 -11.93 -7.55
N VAL A 72 -1.58 -10.93 -8.34
CA VAL A 72 -0.18 -10.54 -8.53
C VAL A 72 0.22 -9.48 -7.50
N TYR A 73 1.40 -9.68 -6.91
CA TYR A 73 2.02 -8.81 -5.93
C TYR A 73 3.34 -8.27 -6.48
N ALA A 74 3.58 -6.97 -6.33
CA ALA A 74 4.89 -6.38 -6.61
C ALA A 74 5.73 -6.33 -5.35
N CYS A 75 6.99 -6.76 -5.46
CA CYS A 75 7.98 -6.60 -4.41
C CYS A 75 8.44 -5.13 -4.36
N LEU A 76 8.27 -4.48 -3.20
CA LEU A 76 8.62 -3.07 -3.04
C LEU A 76 10.14 -2.81 -2.88
N VAL A 77 10.95 -3.87 -2.84
CA VAL A 77 12.42 -3.77 -2.74
C VAL A 77 13.07 -3.89 -4.11
N CYS A 78 12.62 -4.84 -4.95
CA CYS A 78 13.24 -5.12 -6.24
C CYS A 78 12.36 -4.82 -7.47
N GLY A 79 11.10 -4.44 -7.29
CA GLY A 79 10.17 -4.08 -8.36
C GLY A 79 9.56 -5.25 -9.15
N LYS A 80 10.00 -6.49 -8.91
CA LYS A 80 9.50 -7.68 -9.64
C LYS A 80 8.11 -8.11 -9.17
N TYR A 81 7.36 -8.76 -10.06
CA TYR A 81 5.99 -9.19 -9.83
C TYR A 81 5.90 -10.70 -9.58
N PHE A 82 5.12 -11.09 -8.57
CA PHE A 82 5.00 -12.47 -8.12
C PHE A 82 3.56 -12.85 -7.86
N GLN A 83 3.22 -14.10 -8.16
CA GLN A 83 1.88 -14.63 -7.95
C GLN A 83 1.67 -15.09 -6.51
N GLY A 84 0.56 -14.63 -5.92
CA GLY A 84 -0.01 -15.09 -4.65
C GLY A 84 0.78 -14.65 -3.42
N ARG A 85 0.18 -14.86 -2.25
CA ARG A 85 0.80 -14.59 -0.93
C ARG A 85 0.81 -15.78 0.02
N GLY A 86 0.22 -16.92 -0.38
CA GLY A 86 0.17 -18.13 0.45
C GLY A 86 1.54 -18.81 0.57
N THR A 87 1.67 -19.78 1.47
CA THR A 87 2.94 -20.48 1.77
C THR A 87 3.60 -21.17 0.57
N ASN A 88 2.82 -21.54 -0.45
CA ASN A 88 3.33 -22.15 -1.69
C ASN A 88 3.42 -21.16 -2.87
N SER A 89 3.24 -19.86 -2.59
CA SER A 89 3.20 -18.81 -3.62
C SER A 89 4.60 -18.34 -4.00
N LYS A 90 4.71 -17.69 -5.16
CA LYS A 90 5.99 -17.18 -5.64
C LYS A 90 6.47 -15.98 -4.81
N ALA A 91 5.55 -15.13 -4.33
CA ALA A 91 5.93 -14.01 -3.47
C ALA A 91 6.43 -14.50 -2.10
N TYR A 92 5.81 -15.54 -1.54
CA TYR A 92 6.25 -16.13 -0.28
C TYR A 92 7.67 -16.70 -0.37
N PHE A 93 7.96 -17.50 -1.41
CA PHE A 93 9.32 -17.99 -1.63
C PHE A 93 10.31 -16.85 -1.90
N HIS A 94 9.92 -15.82 -2.67
CA HIS A 94 10.75 -14.64 -2.91
C HIS A 94 11.12 -13.93 -1.61
N SER A 95 10.18 -13.80 -0.67
CA SER A 95 10.46 -13.20 0.64
C SER A 95 11.49 -13.98 1.45
N LEU A 96 11.43 -15.32 1.40
CA LEU A 96 12.34 -16.18 2.15
C LEU A 96 13.74 -16.27 1.55
N PHE A 97 13.85 -16.34 0.22
CA PHE A 97 15.14 -16.56 -0.44
C PHE A 97 15.91 -15.27 -0.73
N GLU A 98 15.19 -14.17 -1.02
CA GLU A 98 15.80 -12.89 -1.39
C GLU A 98 15.74 -11.86 -0.25
N ASP A 99 15.24 -12.25 0.92
CA ASP A 99 15.10 -11.38 2.11
C ASP A 99 14.22 -10.14 1.87
N HIS A 100 13.33 -10.21 0.87
CA HIS A 100 12.46 -9.10 0.48
C HIS A 100 11.06 -9.25 1.07
N HIS A 101 10.76 -8.50 2.12
CA HIS A 101 9.58 -8.76 2.95
C HIS A 101 8.33 -7.97 2.57
N VAL A 102 8.46 -6.84 1.86
CA VAL A 102 7.35 -5.92 1.62
C VAL A 102 6.79 -6.06 0.21
N PHE A 103 5.47 -6.31 0.10
CA PHE A 103 4.77 -6.51 -1.16
C PHE A 103 3.49 -5.70 -1.25
N ILE A 104 3.15 -5.21 -2.43
CA ILE A 104 1.86 -4.56 -2.72
C ILE A 104 1.03 -5.41 -3.68
N ASN A 105 -0.25 -5.59 -3.40
CA ASN A 105 -1.18 -6.23 -4.33
C ASN A 105 -1.53 -5.26 -5.47
N LEU A 106 -1.36 -5.71 -6.72
CA LEU A 106 -1.57 -4.87 -7.90
C LEU A 106 -3.06 -4.60 -8.23
N GLU A 107 -3.99 -5.31 -7.59
CA GLU A 107 -5.44 -5.13 -7.77
C GLU A 107 -6.06 -4.20 -6.72
N ASP A 108 -5.89 -4.53 -5.44
CA ASP A 108 -6.51 -3.83 -4.32
C ASP A 108 -5.57 -2.85 -3.59
N THR A 109 -4.33 -2.71 -4.03
CA THR A 109 -3.32 -1.75 -3.52
C THR A 109 -2.95 -1.91 -2.05
N LYS A 110 -3.34 -3.04 -1.43
CA LYS A 110 -2.97 -3.34 -0.05
C LYS A 110 -1.53 -3.83 0.02
N ILE A 111 -0.85 -3.42 1.08
CA ILE A 111 0.56 -3.74 1.32
C ILE A 111 0.61 -4.82 2.39
N TYR A 112 1.42 -5.85 2.15
CA TYR A 112 1.59 -7.00 2.99
C TYR A 112 3.06 -7.24 3.28
N VAL A 113 3.34 -7.72 4.48
CA VAL A 113 4.65 -8.24 4.87
C VAL A 113 4.60 -9.77 4.79
N LEU A 114 5.51 -10.36 4.02
CA LEU A 114 5.69 -11.81 3.88
C LEU A 114 7.08 -12.18 4.42
N PRO A 115 7.25 -13.36 5.05
CA PRO A 115 6.31 -14.49 5.13
C PRO A 115 5.19 -14.39 6.19
N GLU A 116 5.20 -13.36 7.04
CA GLU A 116 4.32 -13.24 8.21
C GLU A 116 2.83 -13.06 7.86
N GLY A 117 2.52 -12.51 6.69
CA GLY A 117 1.18 -12.48 6.11
C GLY A 117 0.25 -11.38 6.63
N TYR A 118 0.76 -10.37 7.35
CA TYR A 118 -0.06 -9.26 7.85
C TYR A 118 -0.07 -8.06 6.90
N GLU A 119 -1.16 -7.29 6.95
CA GLU A 119 -1.33 -6.05 6.17
C GLU A 119 -0.68 -4.87 6.90
N VAL A 120 0.08 -4.05 6.17
CA VAL A 120 0.65 -2.80 6.67
C VAL A 120 -0.20 -1.62 6.20
N LYS A 121 -0.60 -0.78 7.16
CA LYS A 121 -1.33 0.46 6.92
C LYS A 121 -0.51 1.63 7.44
N ASP A 122 0.45 2.08 6.63
CA ASP A 122 1.32 3.20 6.97
C ASP A 122 1.10 4.40 6.01
N PRO A 123 0.90 5.63 6.53
CA PRO A 123 0.73 6.81 5.69
C PRO A 123 1.93 7.12 4.77
N SER A 124 3.14 6.71 5.13
CA SER A 124 4.37 6.93 4.35
C SER A 124 4.41 6.14 3.04
N LEU A 125 3.52 5.17 2.86
CA LEU A 125 3.42 4.32 1.67
C LEU A 125 2.29 4.75 0.73
N ARG A 126 1.57 5.82 1.07
CA ARG A 126 0.48 6.33 0.25
C ARG A 126 0.98 6.79 -1.11
N ASP A 127 2.18 7.34 -1.20
CA ASP A 127 2.83 7.72 -2.45
C ASP A 127 2.91 6.53 -3.42
N ILE A 128 3.34 5.36 -2.95
CA ILE A 128 3.43 4.12 -3.75
C ILE A 128 2.03 3.66 -4.19
N GLN A 129 1.04 3.72 -3.30
CA GLN A 129 -0.34 3.38 -3.63
C GLN A 129 -0.92 4.32 -4.70
N HIS A 130 -0.65 5.62 -4.60
CA HIS A 130 -1.07 6.61 -5.60
C HIS A 130 -0.29 6.45 -6.90
N TYR A 131 0.98 6.06 -6.86
CA TYR A 131 1.76 5.75 -8.06
C TYR A 131 1.18 4.54 -8.81
N LEU A 132 0.85 3.47 -8.10
CA LEU A 132 0.21 2.28 -8.69
C LEU A 132 -1.23 2.55 -9.17
N LYS A 133 -2.00 3.32 -8.40
CA LYS A 133 -3.43 3.51 -8.63
C LYS A 133 -3.86 4.93 -8.22
N PRO A 134 -3.59 5.94 -9.05
CA PRO A 134 -3.95 7.31 -8.70
C PRO A 134 -5.47 7.47 -8.61
N ASN A 135 -5.91 8.40 -7.77
CA ASN A 135 -7.31 8.70 -7.54
C ASN A 135 -7.49 10.23 -7.54
N TYR A 136 -8.36 10.72 -8.41
CA TYR A 136 -8.65 12.13 -8.55
C TYR A 136 -10.09 12.39 -8.16
N THR A 137 -10.27 13.18 -7.11
CA THR A 137 -11.58 13.71 -6.78
C THR A 137 -11.93 14.86 -7.73
N ILE A 138 -13.21 15.14 -7.91
CA ILE A 138 -13.70 16.26 -8.73
C ILE A 138 -13.06 17.59 -8.28
N GLU A 139 -12.79 17.74 -6.98
CA GLU A 139 -12.12 18.92 -6.43
C GLU A 139 -10.66 19.02 -6.87
N ILE A 140 -9.92 17.91 -6.91
CA ILE A 140 -8.54 17.87 -7.39
C ILE A 140 -8.51 18.20 -8.89
N ILE A 141 -9.41 17.60 -9.67
CA ILE A 141 -9.50 17.82 -11.12
C ILE A 141 -9.72 19.31 -11.44
N LYS A 142 -10.64 19.98 -10.74
CA LYS A 142 -10.89 21.42 -10.90
C LYS A 142 -9.69 22.29 -10.56
N LYS A 143 -8.83 21.85 -9.64
CA LYS A 143 -7.62 22.57 -9.25
C LYS A 143 -6.48 22.42 -10.26
N LEU A 144 -6.48 21.36 -11.08
CA LEU A 144 -5.40 21.10 -12.06
C LEU A 144 -5.22 22.25 -13.05
N ASP A 145 -6.31 22.91 -13.48
CA ASP A 145 -6.24 24.01 -14.44
C ASP A 145 -5.51 25.25 -13.92
N ASN A 146 -5.49 25.43 -12.61
CA ASN A 146 -4.89 26.58 -11.95
C ASN A 146 -3.54 26.25 -11.32
N ASN A 147 -3.04 25.02 -11.50
CA ASN A 147 -1.78 24.61 -10.93
C ASN A 147 -0.61 25.08 -11.81
N THR A 148 0.09 26.12 -11.35
CA THR A 148 1.34 26.62 -11.96
C THR A 148 2.58 26.22 -11.16
N GLN A 149 2.42 25.38 -10.13
CA GLN A 149 3.51 24.96 -9.28
C GLN A 149 4.36 23.90 -9.98
N LEU A 150 5.67 24.03 -9.82
CA LEU A 150 6.63 23.00 -10.20
C LEU A 150 6.56 21.85 -9.19
N SER A 151 6.64 20.63 -9.70
CA SER A 151 6.81 19.42 -8.91
C SER A 151 8.20 18.83 -9.13
N TYR A 152 8.59 17.90 -8.27
CA TYR A 152 9.88 17.21 -8.32
C TYR A 152 9.69 15.73 -8.59
N ASP A 153 10.59 15.11 -9.35
CA ASP A 153 10.58 13.67 -9.58
C ASP A 153 11.40 12.93 -8.49
N LEU A 154 11.54 11.61 -8.62
CA LEU A 154 12.35 10.81 -7.69
C LEU A 154 13.86 11.11 -7.75
N ASN A 155 14.31 11.82 -8.79
CA ASN A 155 15.68 12.28 -8.98
C ASN A 155 15.85 13.76 -8.57
N ASN A 156 14.81 14.38 -8.01
CA ASN A 156 14.77 15.78 -7.61
C ASN A 156 14.88 16.76 -8.79
N GLU A 157 14.49 16.32 -9.99
CA GLU A 157 14.37 17.14 -11.19
C GLU A 157 13.01 17.83 -11.24
N LYS A 158 13.01 19.11 -11.63
CA LYS A 158 11.80 19.94 -11.69
C LYS A 158 11.04 19.67 -12.97
N TYR A 159 9.74 19.48 -12.87
CA TYR A 159 8.83 19.44 -14.03
C TYR A 159 7.51 20.16 -13.74
N TYR A 160 6.79 20.50 -14.80
CA TYR A 160 5.41 20.97 -14.70
C TYR A 160 4.48 19.77 -14.81
N PRO A 161 3.58 19.54 -13.83
CA PRO A 161 2.56 18.51 -13.94
C PRO A 161 1.76 18.66 -15.23
N GLY A 162 1.59 17.57 -15.98
CA GLY A 162 0.99 17.59 -17.32
C GLY A 162 1.96 17.90 -18.47
N PHE A 163 3.23 18.22 -18.21
CA PHE A 163 4.25 18.45 -19.25
C PHE A 163 5.45 17.53 -19.03
N ILE A 164 5.18 16.22 -19.05
CA ILE A 164 6.19 15.17 -18.84
C ILE A 164 6.45 14.46 -20.18
N GLY A 165 7.71 14.18 -20.48
CA GLY A 165 8.09 13.40 -21.67
C GLY A 165 7.60 11.96 -21.57
N LEU A 166 7.04 11.43 -22.65
CA LEU A 166 6.70 10.01 -22.75
C LEU A 166 7.87 9.25 -23.37
N ASN A 167 8.18 8.07 -22.83
CA ASN A 167 9.22 7.21 -23.37
C ASN A 167 8.89 6.79 -24.82
N ASN A 168 9.85 6.96 -25.72
CA ASN A 168 9.72 6.46 -27.09
C ASN A 168 10.12 4.99 -27.13
N ILE A 169 9.12 4.10 -27.17
CA ILE A 169 9.34 2.67 -27.30
C ILE A 169 9.44 2.40 -28.81
N LYS A 170 10.66 2.57 -29.34
CA LYS A 170 11.01 2.42 -30.76
C LYS A 170 10.52 3.58 -31.64
N ALA A 171 9.41 3.38 -32.34
CA ALA A 171 8.88 4.28 -33.37
C ALA A 171 7.40 4.59 -33.06
N ASN A 172 7.11 4.96 -31.81
CA ASN A 172 5.76 5.28 -31.32
C ASN A 172 5.61 6.76 -30.95
N ASP A 173 6.51 7.61 -31.43
CA ASP A 173 6.52 9.05 -31.24
C ASP A 173 5.20 9.73 -31.64
N TYR A 174 4.58 9.30 -32.74
CA TYR A 174 3.28 9.79 -33.18
C TYR A 174 2.17 9.53 -32.15
N ILE A 175 2.19 8.38 -31.46
CA ILE A 175 1.25 8.06 -30.38
C ILE A 175 1.50 8.98 -29.20
N ASN A 176 2.77 9.18 -28.83
CA ASN A 176 3.14 10.08 -27.75
C ASN A 176 2.61 11.49 -28.02
N VAL A 177 2.75 12.01 -29.23
CA VAL A 177 2.21 13.33 -29.62
C VAL A 177 0.68 13.37 -29.48
N ILE A 178 -0.03 12.34 -29.95
CA ILE A 178 -1.49 12.28 -29.85
C ILE A 178 -1.93 12.25 -28.38
N ILE A 179 -1.30 11.43 -27.55
CA ILE A 179 -1.61 11.34 -26.12
C ILE A 179 -1.34 12.69 -25.43
N GLN A 180 -0.20 13.32 -25.74
CA GLN A 180 0.17 14.64 -25.21
C GLN A 180 -0.89 15.70 -25.57
N ALA A 181 -1.34 15.72 -26.84
CA ALA A 181 -2.34 16.66 -27.31
C ALA A 181 -3.72 16.43 -26.66
N LEU A 182 -4.18 15.17 -26.60
CA LEU A 182 -5.48 14.82 -26.01
C LEU A 182 -5.52 15.06 -24.50
N SER A 183 -4.42 14.81 -23.79
CA SER A 183 -4.33 15.01 -22.33
C SER A 183 -4.42 16.48 -21.92
N HIS A 184 -4.13 17.40 -22.84
CA HIS A 184 -4.27 18.84 -22.64
C HIS A 184 -5.66 19.40 -22.98
N ILE A 185 -6.54 18.59 -23.57
CA ILE A 185 -7.92 18.99 -23.84
C ILE A 185 -8.74 18.72 -22.58
N LYS A 186 -9.03 19.79 -21.82
CA LYS A 186 -9.69 19.73 -20.50
C LYS A 186 -10.89 18.76 -20.42
N PRO A 187 -11.91 18.81 -21.31
CA PRO A 187 -13.02 17.86 -21.25
C PRO A 187 -12.61 16.39 -21.39
N ILE A 188 -11.61 16.10 -22.22
CA ILE A 188 -11.09 14.76 -22.45
C ILE A 188 -10.28 14.30 -21.23
N ARG A 189 -9.38 15.17 -20.75
CA ARG A 189 -8.59 14.95 -19.53
C ARG A 189 -9.47 14.63 -18.33
N ASP A 190 -10.43 15.51 -18.04
CA ASP A 190 -11.30 15.40 -16.87
C ASP A 190 -12.18 14.13 -16.95
N TYR A 191 -12.60 13.76 -18.17
CA TYR A 191 -13.32 12.52 -18.41
C TYR A 191 -12.50 11.28 -18.02
N PHE A 192 -11.24 11.17 -18.46
CA PHE A 192 -10.37 10.03 -18.12
C PHE A 192 -9.85 10.05 -16.67
N LEU A 193 -9.68 11.23 -16.07
CA LEU A 193 -9.32 11.36 -14.65
C LEU A 193 -10.46 10.98 -13.70
N SER A 194 -11.72 11.09 -14.14
CA SER A 194 -12.87 10.79 -13.30
C SER A 194 -12.96 9.30 -12.94
N SER A 195 -13.26 9.01 -11.68
CA SER A 195 -13.36 7.64 -11.15
C SER A 195 -14.47 6.81 -11.82
N GLU A 196 -15.45 7.46 -12.44
CA GLU A 196 -16.64 6.85 -13.03
C GLU A 196 -16.33 6.01 -14.28
N PHE A 197 -15.20 6.26 -14.97
CA PHE A 197 -14.83 5.53 -16.18
C PHE A 197 -13.89 4.33 -15.95
N ARG A 198 -13.39 4.16 -14.72
CA ARG A 198 -12.40 3.11 -14.38
C ARG A 198 -12.95 1.69 -14.49
N GLU A 199 -14.26 1.52 -14.39
CA GLU A 199 -14.89 0.19 -14.29
C GLU A 199 -15.43 -0.33 -15.63
N ASN A 200 -15.45 0.48 -16.69
CA ASN A 200 -16.28 0.16 -17.86
C ASN A 200 -15.59 -0.47 -19.08
N THR A 201 -14.25 -0.59 -19.19
CA THR A 201 -13.61 -1.40 -20.27
C THR A 201 -12.16 -1.83 -19.96
N GLN A 202 -11.67 -2.91 -20.57
CA GLN A 202 -10.23 -3.26 -20.53
C GLN A 202 -9.34 -2.21 -21.23
N LEU A 203 -9.89 -1.55 -22.27
CA LEU A 203 -9.23 -0.48 -23.00
C LEU A 203 -9.05 0.78 -22.14
N SER A 204 -10.04 1.09 -21.27
CA SER A 204 -9.96 2.23 -20.37
C SER A 204 -8.83 2.10 -19.37
N ASN A 205 -8.48 0.89 -18.92
CA ASN A 205 -7.36 0.70 -17.97
C ASN A 205 -6.00 1.06 -18.57
N ASN A 206 -5.75 0.72 -19.84
CA ASN A 206 -4.46 0.97 -20.49
C ASN A 206 -4.30 2.42 -20.96
N ILE A 207 -5.36 3.03 -21.52
CA ILE A 207 -5.34 4.46 -21.93
C ILE A 207 -5.30 5.38 -20.70
N ASN A 208 -6.01 5.00 -19.63
CA ASN A 208 -5.94 5.71 -18.36
C ASN A 208 -4.51 5.75 -17.84
N ILE A 209 -3.77 4.65 -17.89
CA ILE A 209 -2.36 4.60 -17.47
C ILE A 209 -1.53 5.66 -18.19
N TYR A 210 -1.67 5.83 -19.51
CA TYR A 210 -0.89 6.83 -20.23
C TYR A 210 -1.27 8.28 -19.90
N ILE A 211 -2.56 8.57 -19.67
CA ILE A 211 -3.03 9.90 -19.22
C ILE A 211 -2.66 10.13 -17.74
N TYR A 212 -2.58 9.07 -16.93
CA TYR A 212 -2.16 9.13 -15.54
C TYR A 212 -0.65 9.35 -15.41
N ILE A 213 0.18 8.66 -16.21
CA ILE A 213 1.63 8.90 -16.33
C ILE A 213 1.89 10.34 -16.77
N TYR A 214 1.06 10.85 -17.68
CA TYR A 214 1.14 12.21 -18.18
C TYR A 214 0.97 13.30 -17.11
N ILE A 215 0.02 13.06 -16.20
CA ILE A 215 -0.44 14.07 -15.24
C ILE A 215 0.30 13.91 -13.90
N TYR A 216 0.87 12.74 -13.62
CA TYR A 216 1.33 12.36 -12.29
C TYR A 216 2.69 11.65 -12.33
N TYR A 217 3.76 12.41 -12.54
CA TYR A 217 4.73 12.39 -11.45
C TYR A 217 4.16 13.26 -10.35
N ASN A 218 4.20 12.76 -9.12
CA ASN A 218 3.47 13.33 -7.99
C ASN A 218 4.07 14.67 -7.56
N GLN A 219 3.19 15.55 -7.09
CA GLN A 219 3.50 16.61 -6.14
C GLN A 219 4.28 16.03 -4.95
N TYR A 220 5.61 16.09 -5.04
CA TYR A 220 6.51 16.00 -3.90
C TYR A 220 6.96 17.40 -3.52
#